data_AF-A0A929HYA4-F1
#
_entry.id   AF-A0A929HYA4-F1
#
_cell.length_a   1.000
_cell.length_b   1.000
_cell.length_c   1.000
_cell.angle_alpha   90.00
_cell.angle_beta   90.00
_cell.angle_gamma   90.00
#
_symmetry.space_group_name_H-M   'P 1'
#
loop_
_entity.id
_entity.type
_entity.pdbx_description
1 polymer ?
#
loop_
_entity_poly.entity_id
_entity_poly.type
_entity_poly.pdbx_seq_one_letter_code
_entity_poly.pdbx_strand_id
1 'polypeptide(L)'
;MLSLSADLSDATVNLQMINGDEAATDGDVAHARALMKFAETFALRDEQSLADARETLLDEAGPGVLVDAAAVAANFQRMVRIADSTGIPLDTRSAAMSVDIRKELDLQRFGSAKNTPPTSLKTKLLSYIARPMAKIMLRRMEAKAQKDRS
;
A
#
# COMPACT_ATOMS: atom_id res chain seq x y z
N MET A 1 -4.15 -3.02 -1.70
CA MET A 1 -3.39 -4.06 -2.43
C MET A 1 -2.21 -4.58 -1.62
N LEU A 2 -1.36 -3.71 -1.04
CA LEU A 2 -0.19 -4.16 -0.26
C LEU A 2 -0.50 -5.08 0.92
N SER A 3 -1.50 -4.77 1.77
CA SER A 3 -1.86 -5.64 2.90
C SER A 3 -2.43 -6.99 2.45
N LEU A 4 -3.17 -7.01 1.33
CA LEU A 4 -3.75 -8.23 0.78
C LEU A 4 -2.65 -9.10 0.17
N SER A 5 -1.65 -8.48 -0.48
CA SER A 5 -0.45 -9.16 -0.97
C SER A 5 0.40 -9.68 0.18
N ALA A 6 0.59 -8.93 1.28
CA ALA A 6 1.31 -9.39 2.47
C ALA A 6 0.58 -10.57 3.15
N ASP A 7 -0.75 -10.51 3.26
CA ASP A 7 -1.61 -11.61 3.74
C ASP A 7 -1.48 -12.90 2.88
N LEU A 8 -1.07 -12.76 1.62
CA LEU A 8 -0.90 -13.86 0.66
C LEU A 8 0.56 -14.36 0.57
N SER A 9 1.55 -13.51 0.88
CA SER A 9 2.98 -13.82 0.73
C SER A 9 3.67 -14.27 2.02
N ASP A 10 2.93 -14.48 3.11
CA ASP A 10 3.44 -14.82 4.46
C ASP A 10 4.53 -13.85 4.97
N ALA A 11 4.58 -12.65 4.38
CA ALA A 11 5.56 -11.63 4.69
C ALA A 11 5.02 -10.71 5.79
N THR A 12 5.78 -10.56 6.88
CA THR A 12 5.36 -9.71 8.00
C THR A 12 5.78 -8.26 7.71
N VAL A 13 4.92 -7.54 6.99
CA VAL A 13 5.19 -6.13 6.65
C VAL A 13 4.58 -5.21 7.71
N ASN A 14 5.42 -4.44 8.39
CA ASN A 14 4.96 -3.38 9.28
C ASN A 14 4.41 -2.21 8.46
N LEU A 15 3.09 -2.02 8.48
CA LEU A 15 2.43 -0.96 7.72
C LEU A 15 2.83 0.45 8.19
N GLN A 16 3.39 0.61 9.40
CA GLN A 16 3.89 1.90 9.87
C GLN A 16 5.07 2.43 9.06
N MET A 17 5.78 1.57 8.32
CA MET A 17 6.79 2.00 7.35
C MET A 17 6.19 2.95 6.28
N ILE A 18 4.91 2.76 5.91
CA ILE A 18 4.23 3.63 4.95
C ILE A 18 3.96 5.03 5.55
N ASN A 19 3.91 5.13 6.88
CA ASN A 19 3.76 6.41 7.59
C ASN A 19 5.09 7.16 7.79
N GLY A 20 6.21 6.63 7.29
CA GLY A 20 7.53 7.23 7.49
C GLY A 20 8.12 6.94 8.86
N ASP A 21 7.60 5.95 9.59
CA ASP A 21 8.19 5.53 10.86
C ASP A 21 9.48 4.74 10.59
N GLU A 22 10.63 5.38 10.83
CA GLU A 22 11.93 4.74 10.66
C GLU A 22 12.13 3.53 11.60
N ALA A 23 11.48 3.51 12.76
CA ALA A 23 11.52 2.36 13.67
C ALA A 23 10.70 1.17 13.13
N ALA A 24 9.85 1.40 12.13
CA ALA A 24 9.10 0.36 11.43
C ALA A 24 9.87 -0.22 10.22
N THR A 25 11.15 0.14 10.04
CA THR A 25 12.01 -0.43 8.99
C THR A 25 12.56 -1.82 9.31
N ASP A 26 12.36 -2.30 10.54
CA ASP A 26 12.70 -3.65 10.97
C ASP A 26 11.69 -4.66 10.39
N GLY A 27 12.00 -5.23 9.23
CA GLY A 27 11.16 -6.23 8.55
C GLY A 27 11.88 -6.91 7.37
N ASP A 28 11.18 -7.81 6.68
CA ASP A 28 11.76 -8.67 5.61
C ASP A 28 12.05 -7.93 4.29
N VAL A 29 11.92 -6.60 4.26
CA VAL A 29 12.11 -5.80 3.04
C VAL A 29 13.56 -5.31 2.97
N ALA A 30 14.33 -5.86 2.02
CA ALA A 30 15.68 -5.39 1.76
C ALA A 30 15.70 -3.89 1.41
N HIS A 31 16.66 -3.15 1.97
CA HIS A 31 16.83 -1.71 1.77
C HIS A 31 15.60 -0.87 2.16
N ALA A 32 14.75 -1.37 3.07
CA ALA A 32 13.50 -0.71 3.48
C ALA A 32 13.66 0.77 3.82
N ARG A 33 14.71 1.13 4.57
CA ARG A 33 14.98 2.51 4.99
C ARG A 33 15.28 3.43 3.80
N ALA A 34 16.21 3.04 2.93
CA ALA A 34 16.56 3.83 1.75
C ALA A 34 15.37 3.95 0.78
N LEU A 35 14.61 2.87 0.57
CA LEU A 35 13.40 2.88 -0.24
C LEU A 35 12.31 3.80 0.34
N MET A 36 12.09 3.75 1.65
CA MET A 36 11.13 4.61 2.36
C MET A 36 11.52 6.09 2.21
N LYS A 37 12.80 6.43 2.45
CA LYS A 37 13.30 7.79 2.32
C LYS A 37 13.19 8.33 0.90
N PHE A 38 13.51 7.50 -0.10
CA PHE A 38 13.32 7.83 -1.51
C PHE A 38 11.85 8.10 -1.84
N ALA A 39 10.94 7.22 -1.40
CA ALA A 39 9.50 7.37 -1.67
C ALA A 39 8.91 8.63 -1.01
N GLU A 40 9.32 8.94 0.22
CA GLU A 40 8.85 10.11 0.96
C GLU A 40 9.30 11.42 0.32
N THR A 41 10.61 11.57 0.05
CA THR A 41 11.17 12.76 -0.59
C THR A 41 10.61 12.97 -2.00
N PHE A 42 10.40 11.88 -2.74
CA PHE A 42 9.72 11.90 -4.05
C PHE A 42 8.28 12.40 -3.96
N ALA A 43 7.52 11.93 -2.97
CA ALA A 43 6.13 12.34 -2.78
C ALA A 43 6.00 13.80 -2.33
N LEU A 44 6.90 14.28 -1.47
CA LEU A 44 6.97 15.65 -0.99
C LEU A 44 7.49 16.65 -2.04
N ARG A 45 8.09 16.16 -3.13
CA ARG A 45 8.74 16.98 -4.17
C ARG A 45 9.85 17.86 -3.59
N ASP A 46 10.54 17.35 -2.59
CA ASP A 46 11.73 17.98 -2.04
C ASP A 46 12.93 17.57 -2.90
N GLU A 47 13.26 18.40 -3.90
CA GLU A 47 14.28 18.06 -4.90
C GLU A 47 15.66 17.85 -4.27
N GLN A 48 15.99 18.60 -3.22
CA GLN A 48 17.29 18.49 -2.56
C GLN A 48 17.37 17.17 -1.79
N SER A 49 16.40 16.89 -0.91
CA SER A 49 16.39 15.63 -0.16
C SER A 49 16.21 14.40 -1.07
N LEU A 50 15.54 14.57 -2.22
CA LEU A 50 15.36 13.50 -3.20
C LEU A 50 16.67 13.18 -3.95
N ALA A 51 17.53 14.16 -4.21
CA ALA A 51 18.85 13.91 -4.78
C ALA A 51 19.69 13.03 -3.81
N ASP A 52 19.76 13.42 -2.55
CA ASP A 52 20.49 12.67 -1.51
C ASP A 52 19.92 11.24 -1.33
N ALA A 53 18.59 11.10 -1.36
CA ALA A 53 17.94 9.80 -1.27
C ALA A 53 18.20 8.91 -2.50
N ARG A 54 18.35 9.50 -3.69
CA ARG A 54 18.73 8.75 -4.91
C ARG A 54 20.15 8.24 -4.82
N GLU A 55 21.09 9.05 -4.35
CA GLU A 55 22.49 8.63 -4.15
C GLU A 55 22.58 7.53 -3.10
N THR A 56 21.91 7.70 -1.97
CA THR A 56 21.87 6.69 -0.90
C THR A 56 21.31 5.34 -1.41
N LEU A 57 20.18 5.37 -2.13
CA LEU A 57 19.58 4.15 -2.67
C LEU A 57 20.43 3.50 -3.77
N LEU A 58 21.12 4.32 -4.58
CA LEU A 58 22.06 3.83 -5.59
C LEU A 58 23.23 3.09 -4.94
N ASP A 59 23.81 3.67 -3.89
CA ASP A 59 24.95 3.10 -3.18
C ASP A 59 24.58 1.82 -2.43
N GLU A 60 23.40 1.76 -1.81
CA GLU A 60 22.96 0.62 -1.02
C GLU A 60 22.42 -0.55 -1.86
N ALA A 61 21.62 -0.25 -2.90
CA ALA A 61 20.82 -1.25 -3.61
C ALA A 61 21.17 -1.38 -5.10
N GLY A 62 22.01 -0.48 -5.62
CA GLY A 62 22.45 -0.49 -7.00
C GLY A 62 21.46 0.14 -7.99
N PRO A 63 21.91 0.33 -9.25
CA PRO A 63 21.17 1.10 -10.25
C PRO A 63 19.85 0.43 -10.68
N GLY A 64 19.80 -0.90 -10.71
CA GLY A 64 18.57 -1.62 -11.08
C GLY A 64 17.43 -1.36 -10.09
N VAL A 65 17.71 -1.47 -8.79
CA VAL A 65 16.72 -1.20 -7.74
C VAL A 65 16.28 0.25 -7.75
N LEU A 66 17.20 1.20 -7.94
CA LEU A 66 16.85 2.61 -8.06
C LEU A 66 15.89 2.88 -9.22
N VAL A 67 16.16 2.31 -10.40
CA VAL A 67 15.31 2.47 -11.58
C VAL A 67 13.92 1.88 -11.33
N ASP A 68 13.84 0.68 -10.76
CA ASP A 68 12.56 0.03 -10.44
C ASP A 68 11.77 0.82 -9.40
N ALA A 69 12.42 1.30 -8.33
CA ALA A 69 11.80 2.13 -7.31
C ALA A 69 11.24 3.43 -7.91
N ALA A 70 12.01 4.09 -8.77
CA ALA A 70 11.57 5.31 -9.46
C ALA A 70 10.39 5.03 -10.41
N ALA A 71 10.41 3.93 -11.15
CA ALA A 71 9.32 3.53 -12.05
C ALA A 71 8.03 3.27 -11.27
N VAL A 72 8.12 2.56 -10.14
CA VAL A 72 6.98 2.29 -9.25
C VAL A 72 6.43 3.61 -8.66
N ALA A 73 7.28 4.46 -8.10
CA ALA A 73 6.88 5.74 -7.52
C ALA A 73 6.18 6.64 -8.55
N ALA A 74 6.75 6.76 -9.75
CA ALA A 74 6.16 7.52 -10.86
C ALA A 74 4.81 6.95 -11.31
N ASN A 75 4.68 5.62 -11.37
CA ASN A 75 3.44 4.96 -11.74
C ASN A 75 2.31 5.28 -10.75
N PHE A 76 2.58 5.24 -9.45
CA PHE A 76 1.59 5.60 -8.43
C PHE A 76 1.23 7.09 -8.49
N GLN A 77 2.19 7.99 -8.67
CA GLN A 77 1.89 9.42 -8.80
C GLN A 77 1.01 9.73 -10.02
N ARG A 78 1.22 9.04 -11.14
CA ARG A 78 0.35 9.17 -12.31
C ARG A 78 -1.09 8.80 -11.98
N MET A 79 -1.29 7.67 -11.30
CA MET A 79 -2.62 7.19 -10.94
C MET A 79 -3.35 8.14 -10.00
N VAL A 80 -2.65 8.71 -9.01
CA VAL A 80 -3.23 9.69 -8.06
C VAL A 80 -3.77 10.91 -8.81
N ARG A 81 -2.99 11.49 -9.73
CA ARG A 81 -3.44 12.67 -10.49
C ARG A 81 -4.62 12.39 -11.41
N ILE A 82 -4.65 11.22 -12.05
CA ILE A 82 -5.78 10.80 -12.89
C ILE A 82 -7.04 10.69 -12.03
N ALA A 83 -6.96 10.01 -10.88
CA ALA A 83 -8.08 9.84 -9.96
C ALA A 83 -8.60 11.20 -9.45
N ASP A 84 -7.70 12.09 -9.02
CA ASP A 84 -8.05 13.43 -8.54
C ASP A 84 -8.70 14.27 -9.64
N SER A 85 -8.21 14.18 -10.88
CA SER A 85 -8.71 14.96 -12.02
C SER A 85 -10.05 14.45 -12.56
N THR A 86 -10.34 13.16 -12.39
CA THR A 86 -11.58 12.52 -12.87
C THR A 86 -12.64 12.39 -11.79
N GLY A 87 -12.28 12.63 -10.52
CA GLY A 87 -13.19 12.53 -9.39
C GLY A 87 -13.68 11.10 -9.12
N ILE A 88 -12.89 10.07 -9.49
CA ILE A 88 -13.28 8.67 -9.29
C ILE A 88 -13.54 8.42 -7.80
N PRO A 89 -14.78 8.12 -7.38
CA PRO A 89 -15.08 7.87 -5.99
C PRO A 89 -14.51 6.51 -5.57
N LEU A 90 -14.15 6.41 -4.29
CA LEU A 90 -13.84 5.12 -3.70
C LEU A 90 -15.13 4.28 -3.67
N ASP A 91 -15.14 3.13 -4.36
CA ASP A 91 -16.33 2.28 -4.37
C ASP A 91 -16.63 1.71 -2.97
N THR A 92 -17.92 1.46 -2.69
CA THR A 92 -18.38 1.08 -1.35
C THR A 92 -17.84 -0.27 -0.87
N ARG A 93 -17.53 -1.20 -1.78
CA ARG A 93 -16.97 -2.52 -1.45
C ARG A 93 -15.50 -2.37 -1.05
N SER A 94 -14.70 -1.65 -1.85
CA SER A 94 -13.31 -1.33 -1.50
C SER A 94 -13.23 -0.51 -0.22
N ALA A 95 -14.15 0.45 -0.04
CA ALA A 95 -14.23 1.26 1.16
C ALA A 95 -14.47 0.44 2.42
N ALA A 96 -15.32 -0.60 2.37
CA ALA A 96 -15.57 -1.47 3.52
C ALA A 96 -14.39 -2.39 3.83
N MET A 97 -13.70 -2.89 2.80
CA MET A 97 -12.55 -3.79 2.97
C MET A 97 -11.32 -3.07 3.50
N SER A 98 -11.13 -1.78 3.17
CA SER A 98 -9.95 -1.02 3.56
C SER A 98 -10.09 -0.27 4.89
N VAL A 99 -11.17 -0.45 5.66
CA VAL A 99 -11.43 0.29 6.91
C VAL A 99 -10.28 0.14 7.91
N ASP A 100 -9.84 -1.10 8.15
CA ASP A 100 -8.83 -1.36 9.18
C ASP A 100 -7.45 -0.87 8.75
N ILE A 101 -7.09 -1.04 7.48
CA ILE A 101 -5.84 -0.51 6.90
C ILE A 101 -5.81 1.02 7.00
N ARG A 102 -6.92 1.69 6.67
CA ARG A 102 -7.00 3.16 6.81
C ARG A 102 -6.84 3.61 8.26
N LYS A 103 -7.33 2.82 9.21
CA LYS A 103 -7.21 3.10 10.65
C LYS A 103 -5.77 2.89 11.13
N GLU A 104 -5.16 1.78 10.73
CA GLU A 104 -3.77 1.44 11.07
C GLU A 104 -2.77 2.44 10.49
N LEU A 105 -2.99 2.88 9.25
CA LEU A 105 -2.20 3.93 8.61
C LEU A 105 -2.59 5.36 9.05
N ASP A 106 -3.55 5.51 9.96
CA ASP A 106 -4.11 6.81 10.39
C ASP A 106 -4.41 7.78 9.23
N LEU A 107 -5.03 7.27 8.16
CA LEU A 107 -5.31 8.07 6.96
C LEU A 107 -6.41 9.13 7.19
N GLN A 108 -7.05 9.13 8.36
CA GLN A 108 -8.02 10.15 8.75
C GLN A 108 -7.37 11.52 8.98
N ARG A 109 -6.05 11.59 9.22
CA ARG A 109 -5.33 12.86 9.35
C ARG A 109 -5.28 13.69 8.06
N PHE A 110 -5.50 13.08 6.90
CA PHE A 110 -5.41 13.75 5.61
C PHE A 110 -6.75 14.36 5.18
N GLY A 111 -6.70 15.56 4.58
CA GLY A 111 -7.89 16.29 4.14
C GLY A 111 -8.73 15.56 3.06
N SER A 112 -8.17 14.57 2.37
CA SER A 112 -8.87 13.72 1.41
C SER A 112 -9.83 12.72 2.08
N ALA A 113 -9.70 12.47 3.39
CA ALA A 113 -10.58 11.56 4.13
C ALA A 113 -12.07 11.94 4.02
N LYS A 114 -12.37 13.23 3.85
CA LYS A 114 -13.74 13.76 3.64
C LYS A 114 -14.45 13.19 2.40
N ASN A 115 -13.70 12.67 1.42
CA ASN A 115 -14.23 12.07 0.20
C ASN A 115 -14.55 10.57 0.37
N THR A 116 -14.35 10.02 1.57
CA THR A 116 -14.66 8.61 1.86
C THR A 116 -16.11 8.49 2.35
N PRO A 117 -16.97 7.69 1.69
CA PRO A 117 -18.34 7.50 2.15
C PRO A 117 -18.38 6.88 3.55
N PRO A 118 -19.32 7.31 4.43
CA PRO A 118 -19.45 6.74 5.76
C PRO A 118 -19.83 5.24 5.64
N THR A 119 -19.07 4.39 6.34
CA THR A 119 -19.40 2.96 6.43
C THR A 119 -20.49 2.77 7.48
N SER A 120 -21.66 2.30 7.06
CA SER A 120 -22.77 1.99 7.95
C SER A 120 -22.37 0.94 9.00
N LEU A 121 -22.85 1.07 10.23
CA LEU A 121 -22.63 0.07 11.30
C LEU A 121 -23.00 -1.36 10.85
N LYS A 122 -24.03 -1.47 9.99
CA LYS A 122 -24.49 -2.74 9.42
C LYS A 122 -23.48 -3.35 8.45
N THR A 123 -22.77 -2.55 7.64
CA THR A 123 -21.76 -3.06 6.70
C THR A 123 -20.48 -3.49 7.43
N LYS A 124 -20.15 -2.85 8.55
CA LYS A 124 -19.02 -3.25 9.42
C LYS A 124 -19.26 -4.58 10.12
N LEU A 125 -20.49 -4.81 10.57
CA LEU A 125 -20.89 -6.09 11.19
C LEU A 125 -20.92 -7.23 10.17
N LEU A 126 -21.46 -6.96 8.96
CA LEU A 126 -21.48 -7.93 7.86
C LEU A 126 -20.07 -8.32 7.39
N SER A 127 -19.15 -7.35 7.29
CA SER A 127 -17.77 -7.65 6.87
C SER A 127 -17.01 -8.47 7.89
N TYR A 128 -17.26 -8.27 9.19
CA TYR A 128 -16.64 -9.06 10.26
C TYR A 128 -17.02 -10.55 10.18
N ILE A 129 -18.29 -10.84 9.90
CA ILE A 129 -18.80 -12.21 9.77
C ILE A 129 -18.37 -12.84 8.43
N ALA A 130 -18.30 -12.05 7.35
CA ALA A 130 -17.96 -12.55 6.02
C ALA A 130 -16.45 -12.80 5.80
N ARG A 131 -15.57 -12.12 6.56
CA ARG A 131 -14.11 -12.23 6.45
C ARG A 131 -13.55 -13.66 6.54
N PRO A 132 -13.90 -14.48 7.55
CA PRO A 132 -13.38 -15.85 7.62
C PRO A 132 -13.82 -16.71 6.42
N MET A 133 -15.07 -16.55 5.96
CA MET A 133 -15.56 -17.26 4.77
C MET A 133 -14.87 -16.81 3.48
N ALA A 134 -14.63 -15.51 3.31
CA ALA A 134 -13.93 -14.98 2.15
C ALA A 134 -12.49 -15.50 2.07
N LYS A 135 -11.78 -15.60 3.20
CA LYS A 135 -10.39 -16.15 3.25
C LYS A 135 -10.35 -17.64 2.88
N ILE A 136 -11.37 -18.41 3.29
CA ILE A 136 -11.51 -19.83 2.91
C ILE A 136 -11.84 -19.97 1.41
N MET A 137 -12.73 -19.12 0.89
CA MET A 137 -13.15 -19.17 -0.52
C MET A 137 -12.01 -18.78 -1.47
N LEU A 138 -11.24 -17.73 -1.16
CA LEU A 138 -10.09 -17.31 -1.97
C LEU A 138 -9.05 -18.43 -2.09
N ARG A 139 -8.68 -19.06 -0.96
CA ARG A 139 -7.73 -20.19 -0.94
C ARG A 139 -8.21 -21.37 -1.78
N ARG A 140 -9.51 -21.64 -1.83
CA ARG A 140 -10.09 -22.69 -2.67
C ARG A 140 -10.09 -22.33 -4.16
N MET A 141 -10.32 -21.06 -4.49
CA MET A 141 -10.26 -20.59 -5.88
C MET A 141 -8.83 -20.64 -6.42
N GLU A 142 -7.83 -20.29 -5.60
CA GLU A 142 -6.41 -20.38 -5.96
C GLU A 142 -5.96 -21.83 -6.12
N ALA A 143 -6.32 -22.72 -5.19
CA ALA A 143 -6.03 -24.15 -5.32
C ALA A 143 -6.63 -24.75 -6.60
N LYS A 144 -7.80 -24.25 -7.04
CA LYS A 144 -8.42 -24.65 -8.30
C LYS A 144 -7.71 -24.03 -9.52
N ALA A 145 -7.36 -22.75 -9.47
CA ALA A 145 -6.65 -22.05 -10.54
C ALA A 145 -5.22 -22.60 -10.76
N GLN A 146 -4.57 -23.09 -9.70
CA GLN A 146 -3.24 -23.70 -9.78
C GLN A 146 -3.31 -25.13 -10.33
N LYS A 147 -4.40 -25.86 -10.06
CA LYS A 147 -4.68 -27.19 -10.63
C LYS A 147 -5.05 -27.13 -12.12
N ASP A 148 -5.71 -26.06 -12.57
CA ASP A 148 -6.05 -25.87 -13.99
C ASP A 148 -4.85 -25.40 -14.84
N ARG A 149 -3.72 -25.03 -14.20
CA ARG A 149 -2.46 -24.61 -14.86
C ARG A 149 -1.39 -25.72 -14.93
N SER A 150 -1.65 -26.90 -14.35
CA SER A 150 -0.79 -28.10 -14.39
C SER A 150 -1.39 -29.17 -15.29
#